data_AF-A0A670JE00-F1
#
_entry.id   AF-A0A670JE00-F1
#
_cell.length_a   1.000
_cell.length_b   1.000
_cell.length_c   1.000
_cell.angle_alpha   90.00
_cell.angle_beta   90.00
_cell.angle_gamma   90.00
#
_symmetry.space_group_name_H-M   'P 1'
#
loop_
_entity.id
_entity.type
_entity.pdbx_description
1 polymer ?
#
loop_
_entity_poly.entity_id
_entity_poly.type
_entity_poly.pdbx_seq_one_letter_code
_entity_poly.pdbx_strand_id
1 'polypeptide(L)'
;LCSITKCFATISLAGCLPPPTVCILSQDVCSKFPEPPKGQAPKCTLEWKPVCGSDGQTYGNLCAFCHARRQSGNTITISHKGPCKGKVNQLPAICTFELAEVCGSDGVTYPNKCTFCDAKRWVYFC
;
A
#
# COMPACT_ATOMS: atom_id res chain seq x y z
N LEU A 1 -24.55 -19.61 -0.41
CA LEU A 1 -23.36 -19.88 0.43
C LEU A 1 -22.15 -19.40 -0.35
N CYS A 2 -21.48 -18.36 0.15
CA CYS A 2 -20.29 -17.77 -0.45
C CYS A 2 -19.24 -18.87 -0.64
N SER A 3 -18.99 -19.25 -1.89
CA SER A 3 -18.06 -20.31 -2.25
C SER A 3 -16.93 -19.65 -3.03
N ILE A 4 -15.81 -19.39 -2.34
CA ILE A 4 -14.54 -18.89 -2.90
C ILE A 4 -14.04 -19.80 -4.05
N THR A 5 -14.61 -21.00 -4.15
CA THR A 5 -14.35 -22.04 -5.14
C THR A 5 -14.55 -21.61 -6.60
N LYS A 6 -15.22 -20.48 -6.90
CA LYS A 6 -15.28 -19.92 -8.27
C LYS A 6 -14.13 -18.97 -8.65
N CYS A 7 -13.25 -18.59 -7.71
CA CYS A 7 -12.07 -17.75 -8.01
C CYS A 7 -10.87 -18.53 -8.58
N PHE A 8 -10.93 -19.85 -8.65
CA PHE A 8 -9.92 -20.67 -9.34
C PHE A 8 -10.38 -21.04 -10.74
N ALA A 9 -10.53 -20.05 -11.62
CA ALA A 9 -10.66 -20.28 -13.05
C ALA A 9 -9.53 -19.55 -13.78
N THR A 10 -8.56 -20.36 -14.22
CA THR A 10 -7.34 -20.04 -14.98
C THR A 10 -6.21 -19.39 -14.19
N ILE A 11 -5.16 -20.18 -13.99
CA ILE A 11 -3.80 -19.72 -13.68
C ILE A 11 -3.36 -18.85 -14.86
N SER A 12 -3.60 -17.53 -14.79
CA SER A 12 -2.77 -16.57 -15.50
C SER A 12 -1.47 -16.40 -14.70
N LEU A 13 -0.33 -16.51 -15.39
CA LEU A 13 1.03 -16.39 -14.85
C LEU A 13 1.31 -15.01 -14.24
N ALA A 14 0.81 -14.76 -13.04
CA ALA A 14 1.28 -13.69 -12.16
C ALA A 14 1.08 -14.12 -10.69
N GLY A 15 1.94 -15.02 -10.20
CA GLY A 15 1.91 -15.52 -8.83
C GLY A 15 2.89 -14.79 -7.91
N CYS A 16 2.43 -14.38 -6.72
CA CYS A 16 3.27 -14.25 -5.53
C CYS A 16 3.45 -15.65 -4.92
N LEU A 17 4.69 -16.07 -4.64
CA LEU A 17 5.00 -17.37 -4.01
C LEU A 17 5.34 -17.21 -2.50
N PRO A 18 4.94 -18.15 -1.62
CA PRO A 18 5.48 -18.32 -0.26
C PRO A 18 6.56 -19.45 -0.22
N PRO A 19 7.45 -19.62 0.78
CA PRO A 19 8.12 -18.73 1.75
C PRO A 19 9.66 -18.66 1.54
N PRO A 20 10.44 -17.72 2.11
CA PRO A 20 10.09 -16.69 3.08
C PRO A 20 9.59 -15.41 2.41
N THR A 21 8.68 -14.75 3.12
CA THR A 21 8.05 -13.46 2.82
C THR A 21 9.05 -12.36 2.48
N VAL A 22 9.35 -12.20 1.19
CA VAL A 22 9.77 -10.93 0.62
C VAL A 22 8.93 -10.71 -0.63
N CYS A 23 7.80 -9.99 -0.50
CA CYS A 23 7.25 -9.30 -1.64
C CYS A 23 8.35 -8.35 -2.12
N ILE A 24 9.00 -8.66 -3.24
CA ILE A 24 10.03 -7.80 -3.84
C ILE A 24 9.30 -6.58 -4.44
N LEU A 25 8.79 -5.69 -3.58
CA LEU A 25 8.50 -4.33 -3.97
C LEU A 25 9.84 -3.59 -3.98
N SER A 26 10.46 -3.63 -5.16
CA SER A 26 11.65 -2.90 -5.57
C SER A 26 12.96 -3.29 -4.88
N GLN A 27 13.85 -3.92 -5.64
CA GLN A 27 15.28 -3.99 -5.32
C GLN A 27 15.77 -2.58 -4.98
N ASP A 28 16.18 -2.43 -3.73
CA ASP A 28 17.04 -1.39 -3.18
C ASP A 28 16.93 0.01 -3.77
N VAL A 29 15.72 0.55 -3.83
CA VAL A 29 15.47 1.96 -4.13
C VAL A 29 16.32 2.89 -3.26
N CYS A 30 16.63 2.47 -2.03
CA CYS A 30 17.48 3.21 -1.11
C CYS A 30 18.98 3.14 -1.42
N SER A 31 19.45 2.17 -2.20
CA SER A 31 20.85 2.13 -2.66
C SER A 31 21.21 3.31 -3.55
N LYS A 32 20.22 3.98 -4.16
CA LYS A 32 20.45 5.20 -4.93
C LYS A 32 20.76 6.42 -4.05
N PHE A 33 20.44 6.37 -2.76
CA PHE A 33 20.62 7.49 -1.83
C PHE A 33 21.70 7.13 -0.81
N PRO A 34 22.95 7.59 -0.97
CA PRO A 34 24.03 7.30 -0.03
C PRO A 34 23.77 7.95 1.35
N GLU A 35 24.35 7.36 2.40
CA GLU A 35 24.27 7.93 3.74
C GLU A 35 25.06 9.25 3.83
N PRO A 36 24.53 10.27 4.51
CA PRO A 36 25.30 11.47 4.79
C PRO A 36 26.43 11.16 5.79
N PRO A 37 27.51 11.94 5.78
CA PRO A 37 28.53 11.88 6.83
C PRO A 37 27.90 12.04 8.22
N LYS A 38 28.49 11.39 9.23
CA LYS A 38 28.01 11.46 10.62
C LYS A 38 27.84 12.91 11.06
N GLY A 39 26.64 13.26 11.52
CA GLY A 39 26.29 14.60 11.97
C GLY A 39 25.84 15.57 10.87
N GLN A 40 25.67 15.12 9.63
CA GLN A 40 25.16 15.95 8.53
C GLN A 40 23.75 15.51 8.11
N ALA A 41 22.93 16.47 7.69
CA ALA A 41 21.62 16.20 7.12
C ALA A 41 21.74 15.54 5.74
N PRO A 42 20.81 14.65 5.36
CA PRO A 42 20.81 14.04 4.03
C PRO A 42 20.61 15.10 2.95
N LYS A 43 21.45 15.04 1.91
CA LYS A 43 21.32 15.90 0.72
C LYS A 43 20.22 15.34 -0.20
N CYS A 44 18.97 15.61 0.15
CA CYS A 44 17.82 15.28 -0.67
C CYS A 44 17.41 16.47 -1.54
N THR A 45 16.88 16.20 -2.75
CA THR A 45 16.18 17.24 -3.51
C THR A 45 14.91 17.65 -2.75
N LEU A 46 14.48 18.90 -2.93
CA LEU A 46 13.20 19.39 -2.40
C LEU A 46 12.02 19.04 -3.33
N GLU A 47 12.20 18.07 -4.22
CA GLU A 47 11.15 17.62 -5.11
C GLU A 47 10.04 16.93 -4.29
N TRP A 48 8.80 17.34 -4.53
CA TRP A 48 7.63 16.74 -3.91
C TRP A 48 7.15 15.52 -4.70
N LYS A 49 7.61 14.33 -4.30
CA LYS A 49 7.21 13.02 -4.84
C LYS A 49 6.86 12.09 -3.68
N PRO A 50 5.75 12.33 -2.99
CA PRO A 50 5.49 11.71 -1.71
C PRO A 50 5.30 10.20 -1.81
N VAL A 51 5.69 9.50 -0.75
CA VAL A 51 5.44 8.06 -0.56
C VAL A 51 4.89 7.82 0.85
N CYS A 52 4.05 6.80 0.97
CA CYS A 52 3.50 6.38 2.26
C CYS A 52 4.31 5.21 2.81
N GLY A 53 4.87 5.36 4.01
CA GLY A 53 5.54 4.29 4.72
C GLY A 53 4.56 3.32 5.38
N SER A 54 5.04 2.12 5.71
CA SER A 54 4.32 1.10 6.47
C SER A 54 4.00 1.55 7.91
N ASP A 55 4.68 2.59 8.39
CA ASP A 55 4.43 3.30 9.64
C ASP A 55 3.27 4.31 9.55
N GLY A 56 2.65 4.45 8.38
CA GLY A 56 1.57 5.42 8.14
C GLY A 56 2.05 6.87 8.03
N GLN A 57 3.37 7.10 7.91
CA GLN A 57 3.94 8.42 7.73
C GLN A 57 4.16 8.76 6.25
N THR A 58 3.79 9.97 5.87
CA THR A 58 4.08 10.51 4.53
C THR A 58 5.50 11.03 4.49
N TYR A 59 6.30 10.51 3.56
CA TYR A 59 7.63 11.00 3.27
C TYR A 59 7.58 11.84 2.00
N GLY A 60 8.05 13.09 2.04
CA GLY A 60 7.93 14.04 0.93
C GLY A 60 8.62 13.59 -0.36
N ASN A 61 9.64 12.73 -0.23
CA ASN A 61 10.23 11.98 -1.32
C ASN A 61 10.94 10.72 -0.83
N LEU A 62 11.44 9.97 -1.80
CA LEU A 62 12.12 8.71 -1.61
C LEU A 62 13.44 8.82 -0.84
N CYS A 63 14.16 9.94 -0.99
CA CYS A 63 15.38 10.20 -0.24
C CYS A 63 15.09 10.36 1.26
N ALA A 64 14.04 11.12 1.61
CA ALA A 64 13.58 11.26 2.98
C ALA A 64 13.15 9.91 3.58
N PHE A 65 12.38 9.12 2.81
CA PHE A 65 11.99 7.77 3.23
C PHE A 65 13.21 6.87 3.49
N CYS A 66 14.19 6.84 2.60
CA CYS A 66 15.35 5.98 2.73
C CYS A 66 16.25 6.36 3.91
N HIS A 67 16.35 7.64 4.24
CA HIS A 67 17.03 8.08 5.44
C HIS A 67 16.30 7.63 6.71
N ALA A 68 14.98 7.84 6.78
CA ALA A 68 14.17 7.36 7.90
C ALA A 68 14.23 5.83 8.04
N ARG A 69 14.21 5.11 6.91
CA ARG A 69 14.30 3.65 6.89
C ARG A 69 15.57 3.14 7.55
N ARG A 70 16.71 3.77 7.27
CA ARG A 70 18.00 3.44 7.91
C ARG A 70 17.99 3.76 9.40
N GLN A 71 17.44 4.91 9.78
CA GLN A 71 17.30 5.30 11.20
C GLN A 71 16.41 4.32 11.98
N SER A 72 15.39 3.75 11.33
CA SER A 72 14.52 2.74 11.90
C SER A 72 15.07 1.31 11.83
N GLY A 73 16.33 1.10 11.41
CA GLY A 73 16.94 -0.23 11.30
C GLY A 73 16.35 -1.08 10.16
N ASN A 74 15.94 -0.45 9.06
CA ASN A 74 15.31 -1.06 7.88
C ASN A 74 13.94 -1.73 8.11
N THR A 75 13.26 -1.39 9.22
CA THR A 75 11.95 -1.95 9.59
C THR A 75 10.79 -1.41 8.75
N ILE A 76 10.87 -0.15 8.31
CA ILE A 76 9.80 0.47 7.50
C ILE A 76 9.94 0.13 6.01
N THR A 77 8.81 -0.14 5.36
CA THR A 77 8.70 -0.40 3.92
C THR A 77 7.78 0.63 3.27
N ILE A 78 7.82 0.73 1.94
CA ILE A 78 6.88 1.58 1.21
C ILE A 78 5.55 0.83 1.12
N SER A 79 4.51 1.40 1.71
CA SER A 79 3.14 0.88 1.60
C SER A 79 2.58 1.18 0.20
N HIS A 80 2.59 2.44 -0.22
CA HIS A 80 2.16 2.85 -1.54
C HIS A 80 2.80 4.17 -1.99
N LYS A 81 2.74 4.46 -3.30
CA LYS A 81 3.13 5.76 -3.87
C LYS A 81 2.09 6.82 -3.53
N GLY A 82 2.52 8.08 -3.40
CA GLY A 82 1.68 9.20 -2.97
C GLY A 82 1.71 9.42 -1.46
N PRO A 83 1.10 10.50 -0.96
CA PRO A 83 1.05 10.76 0.47
C PRO A 83 0.19 9.71 1.17
N CYS A 84 0.55 9.37 2.41
CA CYS A 84 -0.39 8.66 3.28
C CYS A 84 -1.65 9.51 3.37
N LYS A 85 -2.76 8.87 3.09
CA LYS A 85 -4.05 9.45 3.42
C LYS A 85 -4.11 9.33 4.93
N GLY A 86 -4.17 10.46 5.63
CA GLY A 86 -4.49 10.45 7.05
C GLY A 86 -5.77 9.66 7.27
N LYS A 87 -6.20 9.48 8.52
CA LYS A 87 -7.59 9.09 8.76
C LYS A 87 -8.49 10.26 8.32
N VAL A 88 -8.61 10.48 7.01
CA VAL A 88 -9.67 11.27 6.40
C VAL A 88 -10.91 10.63 6.99
N ASN A 89 -11.66 11.46 7.72
CA ASN A 89 -12.81 11.08 8.53
C ASN A 89 -13.48 9.84 7.98
N GLN A 90 -13.70 8.85 8.85
CA GLN A 90 -14.49 7.64 8.60
C GLN A 90 -15.96 7.98 8.31
N LEU A 91 -16.21 8.97 7.44
CA LEU A 91 -17.48 9.09 6.80
C LEU A 91 -17.60 7.86 5.89
N PRO A 92 -18.69 7.09 6.03
CA PRO A 92 -19.00 6.01 5.12
C PRO A 92 -19.03 6.55 3.69
N ALA A 93 -18.51 5.79 2.73
CA ALA A 93 -18.68 6.14 1.33
C ALA A 93 -20.19 6.21 1.01
N ILE A 94 -20.59 7.22 0.23
CA ILE A 94 -21.94 7.29 -0.33
C ILE A 94 -22.00 6.29 -1.47
N CYS A 95 -22.73 5.19 -1.27
CA CYS A 95 -22.93 4.16 -2.27
C CYS A 95 -24.36 4.20 -2.84
N THR A 96 -24.49 3.86 -4.12
CA THR A 96 -25.79 3.61 -4.74
C THR A 96 -26.33 2.25 -4.30
N PHE A 97 -27.64 2.04 -4.46
CA PHE A 97 -28.29 0.74 -4.22
C PHE A 97 -28.22 -0.21 -5.43
N GLU A 98 -27.28 0.03 -6.35
CA GLU A 98 -27.04 -0.90 -7.46
C GLU A 98 -26.61 -2.26 -6.89
N LEU A 99 -27.20 -3.35 -7.39
CA LEU A 99 -26.89 -4.71 -6.98
C LEU A 99 -25.95 -5.33 -8.01
N ALA A 100 -24.66 -5.38 -7.68
CA ALA A 100 -23.59 -5.93 -8.48
C ALA A 100 -22.61 -6.67 -7.56
N GLU A 101 -23.03 -7.86 -7.13
CA GLU A 101 -22.40 -8.58 -6.02
C GLU A 101 -20.90 -8.85 -6.22
N VAL A 102 -20.10 -8.57 -5.19
CA VAL A 102 -18.66 -8.84 -5.14
C VAL A 102 -18.36 -9.79 -4.00
N CYS A 103 -17.67 -10.89 -4.29
CA CYS A 103 -17.15 -11.80 -3.27
C CYS A 103 -15.77 -11.30 -2.79
N GLY A 104 -15.67 -10.95 -1.51
CA GLY A 104 -14.39 -10.57 -0.90
C GLY A 104 -13.52 -11.77 -0.55
N SER A 105 -12.21 -11.53 -0.43
CA SER A 105 -11.25 -12.53 0.05
C SER A 105 -11.47 -12.95 1.52
N ASP A 106 -12.27 -12.19 2.26
CA ASP A 106 -12.75 -12.49 3.61
C ASP A 106 -14.00 -13.38 3.62
N GLY A 107 -14.47 -13.85 2.46
CA GLY A 107 -15.66 -14.69 2.34
C GLY A 107 -16.98 -13.93 2.54
N VAL A 108 -16.94 -12.60 2.58
CA VAL A 108 -18.12 -11.74 2.67
C VAL A 108 -18.59 -11.37 1.26
N THR A 109 -19.90 -11.49 1.00
CA THR A 109 -20.51 -10.99 -0.23
C THR A 109 -20.97 -9.55 -0.02
N TYR A 110 -20.52 -8.65 -0.88
CA TYR A 110 -20.83 -7.23 -0.84
C TYR A 110 -21.86 -6.89 -1.91
N PRO A 111 -22.91 -6.10 -1.62
CA PRO A 111 -23.96 -5.75 -2.58
C PRO A 111 -23.43 -5.12 -3.87
N ASN A 112 -22.38 -4.30 -3.76
CA ASN A 112 -21.70 -3.71 -4.91
C ASN A 112 -20.24 -3.38 -4.63
N LYS A 113 -19.52 -3.03 -5.70
CA LYS A 113 -18.13 -2.58 -5.63
C LYS A 113 -17.96 -1.46 -4.61
N CYS A 114 -18.82 -0.44 -4.57
CA CYS A 114 -18.70 0.66 -3.61
C CYS A 114 -18.71 0.16 -2.15
N THR A 115 -19.67 -0.68 -1.77
CA THR A 115 -19.77 -1.25 -0.41
C THR A 115 -18.60 -2.17 -0.06
N PHE A 116 -18.04 -2.90 -1.04
CA PHE A 116 -16.80 -3.65 -0.87
C PHE A 116 -15.62 -2.72 -0.54
N CYS A 117 -15.46 -1.65 -1.31
CA CYS A 117 -14.36 -0.71 -1.16
C CYS A 117 -14.43 0.09 0.13
N ASP A 118 -15.64 0.47 0.55
CA ASP A 118 -15.89 1.16 1.81
C ASP A 118 -15.55 0.27 3.01
N ALA A 119 -16.04 -0.98 3.02
CA ALA A 119 -15.76 -1.95 4.08
C ALA A 119 -14.28 -2.30 4.18
N LYS A 120 -13.56 -2.35 3.05
CA LYS A 120 -12.11 -2.55 3.06
C LYS A 120 -11.36 -1.25 3.41
N ARG A 121 -12.00 -0.08 3.31
CA ARG A 121 -11.39 1.26 3.41
C ARG A 121 -10.31 1.51 2.33
N TRP A 122 -10.42 0.85 1.18
CA TRP A 122 -9.51 1.00 0.02
C TRP A 122 -10.19 1.75 -1.12
N VAL A 123 -10.66 2.98 -0.85
CA VAL A 123 -11.38 3.82 -1.83
C VAL A 123 -10.58 4.08 -3.13
N TYR A 124 -9.26 3.84 -3.12
CA TYR A 124 -8.36 4.15 -4.24
C TYR A 124 -7.72 2.93 -4.92
N PHE A 125 -7.84 1.75 -4.31
CA PHE A 125 -7.50 0.49 -4.97
C PHE A 125 -8.75 -0.25 -5.47
N CYS A 126 -9.90 0.38 -5.25
CA CYS A 126 -11.09 0.23 -6.05
C CYS A 126 -11.17 1.33 -7.11
#